data_AF-A0A956J9D0-F1
#
_entry.id   AF-A0A956J9D0-F1
#
_cell.length_a   1.000
_cell.length_b   1.000
_cell.length_c   1.000
_cell.angle_alpha   90.00
_cell.angle_beta   90.00
_cell.angle_gamma   90.00
#
_symmetry.space_group_name_H-M   'P 1'
#
loop_
_entity.id
_entity.type
_entity.pdbx_description
1 polymer ?
#
loop_
_entity_poly.entity_id
_entity_poly.type
_entity_poly.pdbx_seq_one_letter_code
_entity_poly.pdbx_strand_id
1 'polypeptide(L)'
;MRRAVVIGQALALVVGIAAGSCGDPAFVCEDDSGCAGLADAVCEANGYCSVPDLECNSGRRYAPHSGELSDRCVPHDDGSDGSTGEPVTDATSLPPLDGTTAIDGDETTSTGDEPRPIECAGERWLLEPFDDDPPDPDLWYVYEDDYSALSTASGSMRITVDDPAMDQGAYAGMDSLVGLPMAGEAGAQLLSIPDADLPAEAFFVLEGPKVTAGFDIYGGEIGSFFHNGEYLERVVVPFDPEAHRWIRIVFDELAMTVRWETSPDGLEWSTFDVEAEPPADWLPSLTNLDIGAGVWSSPAFADPLLEIDDVFVCARL
;
A
#
# COMPACT_ATOMS: atom_id res chain seq x y z
N MET A 1 16.84 48.85 14.91
CA MET A 1 16.51 49.84 13.85
C MET A 1 15.06 49.63 13.45
N ARG A 2 14.30 50.71 13.28
CA ARG A 2 12.85 50.71 13.02
C ARG A 2 12.53 50.55 11.53
N ARG A 3 11.28 50.09 11.26
CA ARG A 3 10.41 50.23 10.05
C ARG A 3 10.37 48.98 9.16
N ALA A 4 9.23 48.52 8.60
CA ALA A 4 7.85 49.02 8.57
C ALA A 4 6.87 47.91 8.14
N VAL A 5 5.61 48.05 8.58
CA VAL A 5 4.40 47.36 8.09
C VAL A 5 3.97 47.95 6.74
N VAL A 6 3.49 47.12 5.80
CA VAL A 6 2.58 47.55 4.72
C VAL A 6 1.44 46.55 4.57
N ILE A 7 0.24 47.07 4.78
CA ILE A 7 -1.09 46.48 4.56
C ILE A 7 -1.50 46.78 3.10
N GLY A 8 -2.15 45.83 2.41
CA GLY A 8 -2.64 46.00 1.04
C GLY A 8 -3.95 45.26 0.74
N GLN A 9 -5.05 45.84 1.22
CA GLN A 9 -6.42 45.87 0.69
C GLN A 9 -6.95 44.77 -0.27
N ALA A 10 -8.04 44.14 0.21
CA ALA A 10 -9.04 43.41 -0.54
C ALA A 10 -9.87 44.30 -1.50
N LEU A 11 -10.17 43.78 -2.69
CA LEU A 11 -11.25 44.25 -3.56
C LEU A 11 -12.13 43.05 -3.93
N ALA A 12 -13.33 43.00 -3.36
CA ALA A 12 -14.36 42.02 -3.69
C ALA A 12 -15.21 42.53 -4.86
N LEU A 13 -15.24 41.78 -5.97
CA LEU A 13 -16.12 42.00 -7.12
C LEU A 13 -17.19 40.90 -7.10
N VAL A 14 -18.42 41.24 -6.75
CA VAL A 14 -19.58 40.34 -6.80
C VAL A 14 -20.24 40.47 -8.18
N VAL A 15 -20.11 39.44 -9.01
CA VAL A 15 -20.81 39.31 -10.30
C VAL A 15 -21.92 38.27 -10.12
N GLY A 16 -23.18 38.73 -10.17
CA GLY A 16 -24.36 37.86 -10.16
C GLY A 16 -24.60 37.26 -11.55
N ILE A 17 -24.37 35.95 -11.69
CA ILE A 17 -24.71 35.17 -12.89
C ILE A 17 -26.05 34.48 -12.64
N ALA A 18 -27.07 34.82 -13.44
CA ALA A 18 -28.31 34.09 -13.51
C ALA A 18 -28.10 32.80 -14.32
N ALA A 19 -28.02 31.66 -13.63
CA ALA A 19 -27.90 30.35 -14.25
C ALA A 19 -29.28 29.88 -14.74
N GLY A 20 -29.44 29.79 -16.07
CA GLY A 20 -30.43 28.92 -16.66
C GLY A 20 -29.93 27.49 -16.52
N SER A 21 -30.68 26.66 -15.78
CA SER A 21 -30.41 25.24 -15.58
C SER A 21 -30.62 24.45 -16.88
N CYS A 22 -29.65 24.49 -17.78
CA CYS A 22 -29.46 23.42 -18.74
C CYS A 22 -28.90 22.23 -17.94
N GLY A 23 -29.74 21.24 -17.64
CA GLY A 23 -29.23 19.96 -17.13
C GLY A 23 -28.42 19.32 -18.24
N ASP A 24 -27.16 19.00 -17.97
CA ASP A 24 -26.35 18.25 -18.91
C ASP A 24 -27.04 16.90 -19.18
N PRO A 25 -27.16 16.49 -20.45
CA PRO A 25 -27.71 15.17 -20.76
C PRO A 25 -26.84 14.11 -20.08
N ALA A 26 -27.48 13.12 -19.46
CA ALA A 26 -26.76 12.00 -18.86
C ALA A 26 -25.92 11.30 -19.95
N PHE A 27 -24.69 10.95 -19.60
CA PHE A 27 -23.81 10.22 -20.50
C PHE A 27 -24.35 8.80 -20.71
N VAL A 28 -24.27 8.28 -21.94
CA VAL A 28 -24.71 6.93 -22.30
C VAL A 28 -23.58 6.21 -23.02
N CYS A 29 -23.19 5.03 -22.53
CA CYS A 29 -22.22 4.14 -23.16
C CYS A 29 -22.91 3.10 -24.06
N GLU A 30 -22.21 2.68 -25.12
CA GLU A 30 -22.64 1.55 -25.98
C GLU A 30 -21.92 0.24 -25.59
N ASP A 31 -20.70 0.35 -25.06
CA ASP A 31 -19.85 -0.73 -24.55
C ASP A 31 -18.86 -0.19 -23.50
N ASP A 32 -18.06 -1.08 -22.90
CA ASP A 32 -17.12 -0.76 -21.83
C ASP A 32 -16.07 0.29 -22.22
N SER A 33 -15.73 0.40 -23.52
CA SER A 33 -14.78 1.41 -23.97
C SER A 33 -15.35 2.84 -23.83
N GLY A 34 -16.67 2.98 -23.80
CA GLY A 34 -17.34 4.24 -23.48
C GLY A 34 -17.15 4.69 -22.03
N CYS A 35 -16.74 3.78 -21.14
CA CYS A 35 -16.46 4.08 -19.74
C CYS A 35 -14.95 4.28 -19.47
N ALA A 36 -14.13 4.34 -20.52
CA ALA A 36 -12.69 4.58 -20.39
C ALA A 36 -12.40 5.89 -19.65
N GLY A 37 -11.56 5.82 -18.63
CA GLY A 37 -11.23 6.94 -17.74
C GLY A 37 -11.83 6.84 -16.33
N LEU A 38 -12.67 5.84 -16.09
CA LEU A 38 -13.08 5.41 -14.75
C LEU A 38 -12.41 4.04 -14.48
N ALA A 39 -11.75 3.90 -13.33
CA ALA A 39 -11.07 2.66 -12.95
C ALA A 39 -12.09 1.50 -12.88
N ASP A 40 -11.80 0.42 -13.61
CA ASP A 40 -12.61 -0.82 -13.68
C ASP A 40 -14.09 -0.62 -13.99
N ALA A 41 -14.42 0.43 -14.74
CA ALA A 41 -15.79 0.72 -15.10
C ALA A 41 -16.31 -0.21 -16.21
N VAL A 42 -17.58 -0.56 -16.12
CA VAL A 42 -18.29 -1.43 -17.08
C VAL A 42 -19.54 -0.72 -17.56
N CYS A 43 -19.89 -0.91 -18.82
CA CYS A 43 -21.12 -0.38 -19.40
C CYS A 43 -22.28 -1.33 -19.10
N GLU A 44 -23.21 -0.89 -18.25
CA GLU A 44 -24.39 -1.66 -17.89
C GLU A 44 -25.39 -1.75 -19.05
N ALA A 45 -26.28 -2.75 -19.02
CA ALA A 45 -27.26 -2.98 -20.09
C ALA A 45 -28.25 -1.82 -20.31
N ASN A 46 -28.37 -0.90 -19.35
CA ASN A 46 -29.18 0.32 -19.47
C ASN A 46 -28.41 1.52 -20.09
N GLY A 47 -27.14 1.32 -20.45
CA GLY A 47 -26.29 2.30 -21.11
C GLY A 47 -25.56 3.25 -20.15
N TYR A 48 -25.44 2.93 -18.86
CA TYR A 48 -24.70 3.76 -17.90
C TYR A 48 -23.46 3.05 -17.38
N CYS A 49 -22.40 3.81 -17.10
CA CYS A 49 -21.18 3.25 -16.53
C CYS A 49 -21.36 2.97 -15.03
N SER A 50 -20.90 1.80 -14.59
CA SER A 50 -20.79 1.45 -13.17
C SER A 50 -19.34 1.21 -12.78
N VAL A 51 -18.96 1.55 -11.55
CA VAL A 51 -17.64 1.32 -10.95
C VAL A 51 -17.76 0.32 -9.78
N PRO A 52 -16.69 -0.39 -9.40
CA PRO A 52 -16.69 -1.27 -8.24
C PRO A 52 -17.04 -0.52 -6.96
N ASP A 53 -17.93 -1.11 -6.14
CA ASP A 53 -18.31 -0.57 -4.84
C ASP A 53 -18.78 -1.70 -3.91
N LEU A 54 -18.04 -1.91 -2.82
CA LEU A 54 -18.30 -2.96 -1.83
C LEU A 54 -19.50 -2.68 -0.91
N GLU A 55 -19.99 -1.44 -0.84
CA GLU A 55 -21.22 -1.12 -0.10
C GLU A 55 -22.48 -1.59 -0.86
N CYS A 56 -22.36 -1.85 -2.16
CA CYS A 56 -23.46 -2.34 -2.98
C CYS A 56 -23.52 -3.86 -2.97
N ASN A 57 -24.70 -4.44 -2.76
CA ASN A 57 -24.89 -5.91 -2.82
C ASN A 57 -24.48 -6.53 -4.16
N SER A 58 -24.49 -5.76 -5.25
CA SER A 58 -24.01 -6.18 -6.57
C SER A 58 -22.50 -6.03 -6.76
N GLY A 59 -21.79 -5.45 -5.79
CA GLY A 59 -20.40 -5.05 -5.90
C GLY A 59 -20.15 -3.85 -6.82
N ARG A 60 -21.20 -3.17 -7.30
CA ARG A 60 -21.08 -2.05 -8.26
C ARG A 60 -22.07 -0.91 -8.02
N ARG A 61 -21.62 0.32 -8.30
CA ARG A 61 -22.41 1.57 -8.22
C ARG A 61 -22.34 2.34 -9.54
N TYR A 62 -23.43 2.96 -9.97
CA TYR A 62 -23.43 3.84 -11.14
C TYR A 62 -22.57 5.09 -10.92
N ALA A 63 -21.74 5.43 -11.91
CA ALA A 63 -20.81 6.54 -11.86
C ALA A 63 -21.51 7.92 -11.77
N PRO A 64 -20.83 8.98 -11.31
CA PRO A 64 -21.43 10.32 -11.07
C PRO A 64 -22.11 10.97 -12.28
N HIS A 65 -21.77 10.57 -13.50
CA HIS A 65 -22.34 11.11 -14.75
C HIS A 65 -23.55 10.33 -15.30
N SER A 66 -24.10 9.39 -14.52
CA SER A 66 -25.22 8.51 -14.90
C SER A 66 -26.61 9.12 -14.71
N GLY A 67 -26.71 10.45 -14.57
CA GLY A 67 -27.98 11.16 -14.42
C GLY A 67 -28.72 10.81 -13.13
N GLU A 68 -29.97 10.35 -13.23
CA GLU A 68 -30.79 10.00 -12.05
C GLU A 68 -30.31 8.73 -11.33
N LEU A 69 -29.47 7.93 -11.99
CA LEU A 69 -28.89 6.72 -11.43
C LEU A 69 -27.56 6.97 -10.73
N SER A 70 -26.98 8.18 -10.83
CA SER A 70 -25.72 8.50 -10.15
C SER A 70 -25.76 8.12 -8.67
N ASP A 71 -24.69 7.48 -8.21
CA ASP A 71 -24.49 6.99 -6.85
C ASP A 71 -25.48 5.91 -6.36
N ARG A 72 -26.30 5.34 -7.25
CA ARG A 72 -27.17 4.20 -6.95
C ARG A 72 -26.44 2.88 -7.19
N CYS A 73 -26.68 1.90 -6.34
CA CYS A 73 -26.22 0.54 -6.59
C CYS A 73 -26.85 -0.06 -7.85
N VAL A 74 -26.07 -0.81 -8.61
CA VAL A 74 -26.57 -1.59 -9.74
C VAL A 74 -27.47 -2.70 -9.18
N PRO A 75 -28.70 -2.92 -9.69
CA PRO A 75 -29.52 -4.05 -9.27
C PRO A 75 -28.79 -5.37 -9.54
N HIS A 76 -28.70 -6.22 -8.52
CA HIS A 76 -28.21 -7.59 -8.70
C HIS A 76 -29.32 -8.40 -9.37
N ASP A 77 -29.10 -8.87 -10.60
CA ASP A 77 -29.98 -9.86 -11.19
C ASP A 77 -29.73 -11.17 -10.43
N ASP A 78 -30.56 -11.44 -9.43
CA ASP A 78 -30.70 -12.76 -8.83
C ASP A 78 -31.26 -13.68 -9.91
N GLY A 79 -30.36 -14.14 -10.79
CA GLY A 79 -30.64 -15.07 -11.86
C GLY A 79 -31.45 -16.21 -11.25
N SER A 80 -32.72 -16.28 -11.63
CA SER A 80 -33.60 -17.33 -11.17
C SER A 80 -33.04 -18.64 -11.70
N ASP A 81 -32.32 -19.37 -10.84
CA ASP A 81 -31.81 -20.70 -11.10
C ASP A 81 -32.99 -21.63 -11.41
N GLY A 82 -33.30 -21.76 -12.69
CA GLY A 82 -34.29 -22.69 -13.23
C GLY A 82 -33.79 -24.13 -13.13
N SER A 83 -33.63 -24.65 -11.92
CA SER A 83 -33.34 -26.06 -11.66
C SER A 83 -34.63 -26.86 -11.75
N THR A 84 -34.84 -27.53 -12.89
CA THR A 84 -35.89 -28.55 -13.06
C THR A 84 -35.37 -29.87 -12.51
N GLY A 85 -35.81 -30.23 -11.29
CA GLY A 85 -35.42 -31.47 -10.63
C GLY A 85 -35.99 -32.72 -11.30
N GLU A 86 -35.11 -33.64 -11.69
CA GLU A 86 -35.44 -35.06 -11.86
C GLU A 86 -35.00 -35.84 -10.61
N PRO A 87 -35.83 -36.77 -10.08
CA PRO A 87 -35.47 -37.59 -8.93
C PRO A 87 -34.76 -38.86 -9.40
N VAL A 88 -33.50 -39.06 -9.01
CA VAL A 88 -32.83 -40.37 -9.16
C VAL A 88 -32.76 -41.07 -7.81
N THR A 89 -33.20 -42.31 -7.86
CA THR A 89 -33.43 -43.25 -6.77
C THR A 89 -32.17 -44.05 -6.45
N ASP A 90 -31.93 -44.16 -5.14
CA ASP A 90 -31.57 -45.37 -4.38
C ASP A 90 -30.30 -46.21 -4.67
N ALA A 91 -29.60 -46.46 -3.56
CA ALA A 91 -28.69 -47.53 -3.13
C ALA A 91 -27.89 -48.39 -4.14
N THR A 92 -26.57 -48.50 -3.89
CA THR A 92 -25.85 -49.79 -3.88
C THR A 92 -24.61 -49.73 -2.98
N SER A 93 -24.57 -50.62 -2.00
CA SER A 93 -23.45 -50.91 -1.10
C SER A 93 -22.50 -51.95 -1.73
N LEU A 94 -21.19 -51.76 -1.60
CA LEU A 94 -20.15 -52.77 -1.91
C LEU A 94 -19.02 -52.78 -0.85
N PRO A 95 -18.29 -53.91 -0.71
CA PRO A 95 -17.54 -54.32 0.49
C PRO A 95 -16.05 -53.89 0.48
N PRO A 96 -15.27 -54.12 1.57
CA PRO A 96 -13.90 -53.60 1.68
C PRO A 96 -12.92 -54.47 0.88
N LEU A 97 -11.98 -53.82 0.20
CA LEU A 97 -10.87 -54.49 -0.48
C LEU A 97 -9.55 -53.82 -0.11
N ASP A 98 -8.81 -54.54 0.72
CA ASP A 98 -7.36 -54.47 0.90
C ASP A 98 -6.65 -54.57 -0.45
N GLY A 99 -5.64 -53.73 -0.67
CA GLY A 99 -4.86 -53.74 -1.91
C GLY A 99 -3.77 -52.69 -1.94
N THR A 100 -2.75 -52.86 -1.10
CA THR A 100 -1.48 -52.14 -1.16
C THR A 100 -0.88 -52.22 -2.56
N THR A 101 -0.85 -51.09 -3.26
CA THR A 101 0.00 -50.90 -4.45
C THR A 101 0.62 -49.52 -4.33
N ALA A 102 1.94 -49.49 -4.16
CA ALA A 102 2.74 -48.29 -4.19
C ALA A 102 2.62 -47.65 -5.58
N ILE A 103 2.06 -46.46 -5.61
CA ILE A 103 2.14 -45.54 -6.74
C ILE A 103 3.05 -44.42 -6.23
N ASP A 104 4.17 -44.22 -6.91
CA ASP A 104 4.99 -43.02 -6.84
C ASP A 104 4.09 -41.82 -7.12
N GLY A 105 3.57 -41.23 -6.03
CA GLY A 105 3.01 -39.91 -6.00
C GLY A 105 4.16 -38.96 -5.77
N ASP A 106 4.71 -38.42 -6.85
CA ASP A 106 5.45 -37.16 -6.82
C ASP A 106 4.41 -36.04 -6.63
N GLU A 107 3.76 -36.06 -5.47
CA GLU A 107 3.13 -34.89 -4.88
C GLU A 107 4.26 -34.15 -4.18
N THR A 108 4.79 -33.13 -4.84
CA THR A 108 5.53 -32.04 -4.20
C THR A 108 4.57 -31.40 -3.19
N THR A 109 4.44 -32.03 -2.03
CA THR A 109 3.68 -31.52 -0.91
C THR A 109 4.57 -30.43 -0.35
N SER A 110 4.28 -29.19 -0.73
CA SER A 110 4.83 -28.00 -0.10
C SER A 110 4.30 -27.97 1.33
N THR A 111 4.92 -28.75 2.23
CA THR A 111 4.69 -28.71 3.67
C THR A 111 5.68 -27.76 4.32
N GLY A 112 5.69 -26.52 3.83
CA GLY A 112 6.53 -25.44 4.33
C GLY A 112 5.78 -24.13 4.56
N ASP A 113 4.44 -24.14 4.51
CA ASP A 113 3.60 -23.04 5.00
C ASP A 113 3.55 -23.12 6.53
N GLU A 114 4.65 -22.74 7.19
CA GLU A 114 4.53 -22.22 8.55
C GLU A 114 3.95 -20.81 8.40
N PRO A 115 2.72 -20.57 8.90
CA PRO A 115 2.05 -19.30 8.65
C PRO A 115 2.90 -18.18 9.25
N ARG A 116 3.19 -17.14 8.46
CA ARG A 116 3.65 -15.84 8.95
C ARG A 116 2.44 -14.92 9.12
N PRO A 117 1.54 -15.10 10.10
CA PRO A 117 0.40 -14.21 10.19
C PRO A 117 0.91 -12.92 10.83
N ILE A 118 1.25 -11.94 10.00
CA ILE A 118 1.02 -10.56 10.38
C ILE A 118 -0.47 -10.47 10.70
N GLU A 119 -0.80 -10.51 11.99
CA GLU A 119 -2.16 -10.33 12.47
C GLU A 119 -2.50 -8.85 12.43
N CYS A 120 -3.10 -8.42 11.32
CA CYS A 120 -3.75 -7.13 11.26
C CYS A 120 -4.79 -7.02 12.38
N ALA A 121 -4.73 -5.95 13.17
CA ALA A 121 -5.77 -5.67 14.17
C ALA A 121 -7.15 -5.38 13.53
N GLY A 122 -7.20 -5.09 12.22
CA GLY A 122 -8.42 -4.88 11.45
C GLY A 122 -8.32 -5.40 10.01
N GLU A 123 -9.00 -4.72 9.08
CA GLU A 123 -9.03 -5.12 7.67
C GLU A 123 -7.66 -4.95 7.01
N ARG A 124 -7.21 -5.98 6.29
CA ARG A 124 -5.96 -5.93 5.53
C ARG A 124 -6.23 -5.27 4.18
N TRP A 125 -5.57 -4.14 3.93
CA TRP A 125 -5.75 -3.33 2.73
C TRP A 125 -4.69 -3.62 1.68
N LEU A 126 -3.45 -3.82 2.12
CA LEU A 126 -2.33 -4.19 1.27
C LEU A 126 -1.54 -5.27 1.99
N LEU A 127 -1.15 -6.29 1.23
CA LEU A 127 -0.15 -7.27 1.62
C LEU A 127 0.65 -7.60 0.37
N GLU A 128 1.94 -7.32 0.43
CA GLU A 128 2.90 -7.59 -0.61
C GLU A 128 3.92 -8.60 -0.06
N PRO A 129 3.79 -9.89 -0.43
CA PRO A 129 4.74 -10.94 -0.06
C PRO A 129 5.92 -11.04 -1.04
N PHE A 130 5.96 -10.22 -2.11
CA PHE A 130 6.96 -10.24 -3.18
C PHE A 130 7.09 -11.59 -3.89
N ASP A 131 5.95 -12.21 -4.16
CA ASP A 131 5.86 -13.46 -4.94
C ASP A 131 5.91 -13.20 -6.47
N ASP A 132 5.66 -11.96 -6.90
CA ASP A 132 5.67 -11.52 -8.29
C ASP A 132 6.91 -10.70 -8.63
N ASP A 133 7.48 -10.89 -9.82
CA ASP A 133 8.60 -10.11 -10.38
C ASP A 133 8.25 -9.61 -11.80
N PRO A 134 8.01 -8.29 -11.98
CA PRO A 134 8.08 -7.22 -10.97
C PRO A 134 6.87 -7.24 -10.00
N PRO A 135 6.91 -6.43 -8.91
CA PRO A 135 5.74 -6.16 -8.06
C PRO A 135 4.50 -5.74 -8.87
N ASP A 136 3.31 -6.02 -8.33
CA ASP A 136 2.03 -5.72 -9.01
C ASP A 136 1.95 -4.22 -9.40
N PRO A 137 1.93 -3.88 -10.70
CA PRO A 137 1.93 -2.49 -11.15
C PRO A 137 0.62 -1.74 -10.86
N ASP A 138 -0.44 -2.44 -10.46
CA ASP A 138 -1.69 -1.81 -10.00
C ASP A 138 -1.58 -1.36 -8.52
N LEU A 139 -0.65 -1.94 -7.77
CA LEU A 139 -0.38 -1.62 -6.36
C LEU A 139 0.86 -0.75 -6.17
N TRP A 140 1.86 -0.90 -7.04
CA TRP A 140 3.18 -0.32 -6.85
C TRP A 140 3.68 0.46 -8.06
N TYR A 141 4.30 1.61 -7.77
CA TYR A 141 5.17 2.30 -8.69
C TYR A 141 6.62 2.00 -8.29
N VAL A 142 7.36 1.27 -9.12
CA VAL A 142 8.79 0.98 -8.91
C VAL A 142 9.65 2.06 -9.56
N TYR A 143 10.66 2.54 -8.84
CA TYR A 143 11.65 3.49 -9.33
C TYR A 143 13.08 2.98 -9.11
N GLU A 144 13.96 3.29 -10.05
CA GLU A 144 15.37 2.88 -10.05
C GLU A 144 16.22 3.97 -10.71
N ASP A 145 17.25 4.43 -10.03
CA ASP A 145 18.32 5.25 -10.61
C ASP A 145 19.35 4.36 -11.33
N ASP A 146 20.19 4.98 -12.15
CA ASP A 146 21.38 4.32 -12.68
C ASP A 146 22.20 3.69 -11.53
N TYR A 147 22.71 2.47 -11.74
CA TYR A 147 23.52 1.69 -10.79
C TYR A 147 22.77 1.11 -9.57
N SER A 148 21.49 1.39 -9.42
CA SER A 148 20.63 0.71 -8.45
C SER A 148 19.63 -0.20 -9.16
N ALA A 149 19.23 -1.29 -8.51
CA ALA A 149 18.19 -2.16 -9.02
C ALA A 149 17.36 -2.73 -7.88
N LEU A 150 16.04 -2.76 -8.09
CA LEU A 150 15.06 -3.46 -7.29
C LEU A 150 14.71 -4.77 -8.00
N SER A 151 14.72 -5.86 -7.25
CA SER A 151 14.28 -7.16 -7.73
C SER A 151 13.44 -7.83 -6.66
N THR A 152 12.47 -8.63 -7.08
CA THR A 152 11.74 -9.51 -6.18
C THR A 152 12.12 -10.95 -6.48
N ALA A 153 12.48 -11.70 -5.44
CA ALA A 153 12.84 -13.10 -5.61
C ALA A 153 12.53 -13.87 -4.33
N SER A 154 11.90 -15.03 -4.51
CA SER A 154 11.66 -16.01 -3.43
C SER A 154 10.87 -15.44 -2.24
N GLY A 155 9.89 -14.57 -2.49
CA GLY A 155 9.08 -13.94 -1.43
C GLY A 155 9.81 -12.83 -0.68
N SER A 156 10.68 -12.09 -1.38
CA SER A 156 11.37 -10.93 -0.81
C SER A 156 11.68 -9.89 -1.88
N MET A 157 11.64 -8.61 -1.50
CA MET A 157 12.21 -7.51 -2.27
C MET A 157 13.68 -7.32 -1.88
N ARG A 158 14.53 -7.15 -2.87
CA ARG A 158 15.96 -6.91 -2.74
C ARG A 158 16.36 -5.68 -3.54
N ILE A 159 17.00 -4.72 -2.89
CA ILE A 159 17.63 -3.58 -3.54
C ILE A 159 19.14 -3.79 -3.56
N THR A 160 19.76 -3.56 -4.71
CA THR A 160 21.19 -3.73 -4.94
C THR A 160 21.77 -2.46 -5.53
N VAL A 161 23.06 -2.20 -5.26
CA VAL A 161 23.79 -1.09 -5.84
C VAL A 161 25.14 -1.57 -6.36
N ASP A 162 25.36 -1.35 -7.66
CA ASP A 162 26.50 -1.81 -8.45
C ASP A 162 27.35 -0.62 -8.96
N ASP A 163 28.20 0.04 -8.16
CA ASP A 163 29.26 0.87 -8.79
C ASP A 163 30.48 1.28 -7.92
N PRO A 164 31.72 1.07 -8.42
CA PRO A 164 32.94 1.69 -7.89
C PRO A 164 33.19 3.19 -8.23
N ALA A 165 32.37 3.90 -9.04
CA ALA A 165 32.72 5.26 -9.52
C ALA A 165 31.57 6.27 -9.77
N MET A 166 30.49 6.25 -8.97
CA MET A 166 29.38 7.21 -9.11
C MET A 166 29.79 8.66 -8.80
N ASP A 167 29.32 9.62 -9.61
CA ASP A 167 29.43 11.05 -9.32
C ASP A 167 28.17 11.64 -8.64
N GLN A 168 27.12 10.82 -8.52
CA GLN A 168 25.80 11.11 -7.93
C GLN A 168 25.34 9.93 -7.06
N GLY A 169 24.31 10.13 -6.23
CA GLY A 169 23.68 9.03 -5.50
C GLY A 169 22.87 8.12 -6.43
N ALA A 170 22.53 6.93 -5.94
CA ALA A 170 21.71 5.95 -6.66
C ALA A 170 20.70 5.32 -5.69
N TYR A 171 19.42 5.41 -6.03
CA TYR A 171 18.29 4.95 -5.23
C TYR A 171 17.37 4.05 -6.02
N ALA A 172 16.88 3.00 -5.36
CA ALA A 172 15.78 2.19 -5.87
C ALA A 172 14.77 1.94 -4.75
N GLY A 173 13.52 1.74 -5.13
CA GLY A 173 12.42 1.57 -4.20
C GLY A 173 11.08 1.46 -4.91
N MET A 174 10.02 1.55 -4.12
CA MET A 174 8.65 1.48 -4.60
C MET A 174 7.71 2.32 -3.75
N ASP A 175 6.78 2.97 -4.44
CA ASP A 175 5.69 3.76 -3.87
C ASP A 175 4.37 3.00 -4.02
N SER A 176 3.57 2.93 -2.96
CA SER A 176 2.22 2.39 -3.06
C SER A 176 1.36 3.35 -3.89
N LEU A 177 0.63 2.80 -4.86
CA LEU A 177 -0.39 3.51 -5.64
C LEU A 177 -1.71 3.65 -4.89
N VAL A 178 -1.87 2.87 -3.81
CA VAL A 178 -2.99 2.94 -2.89
C VAL A 178 -2.65 3.86 -1.72
N GLY A 179 -3.57 4.78 -1.42
CA GLY A 179 -3.47 5.62 -0.23
C GLY A 179 -3.78 4.82 1.02
N LEU A 180 -3.15 5.19 2.13
CA LEU A 180 -3.36 4.55 3.42
C LEU A 180 -4.73 4.93 4.02
N PRO A 181 -5.34 4.05 4.85
CA PRO A 181 -6.60 4.35 5.52
C PRO A 181 -6.49 5.59 6.46
N MET A 182 -7.59 6.03 7.07
CA MET A 182 -7.58 7.15 8.05
C MET A 182 -7.26 6.74 9.49
N ALA A 183 -7.38 5.45 9.80
CA ALA A 183 -6.83 4.82 10.99
C ALA A 183 -6.24 3.46 10.61
N GLY A 184 -5.04 3.14 11.09
CA GLY A 184 -4.36 1.94 10.62
C GLY A 184 -2.90 1.83 11.02
N GLU A 185 -2.23 0.92 10.33
CA GLU A 185 -0.81 0.67 10.46
C GLU A 185 -0.23 0.21 9.13
N ALA A 186 0.98 0.66 8.83
CA ALA A 186 1.79 0.17 7.73
C ALA A 186 3.11 -0.35 8.30
N GLY A 187 3.55 -1.52 7.86
CA GLY A 187 4.80 -2.11 8.36
C GLY A 187 5.49 -3.00 7.36
N ALA A 188 6.69 -3.43 7.73
CA ALA A 188 7.53 -4.31 6.93
C ALA A 188 8.39 -5.23 7.80
N GLN A 189 8.78 -6.38 7.23
CA GLN A 189 9.81 -7.26 7.78
C GLN A 189 11.16 -6.97 7.13
N LEU A 190 12.12 -6.48 7.92
CA LEU A 190 13.49 -6.25 7.49
C LEU A 190 14.32 -7.54 7.62
N LEU A 191 14.92 -7.98 6.52
CA LEU A 191 15.88 -9.10 6.49
C LEU A 191 17.33 -8.61 6.53
N SER A 192 17.62 -7.50 5.85
CA SER A 192 18.91 -6.84 5.89
C SER A 192 18.77 -5.34 5.67
N ILE A 193 19.70 -4.56 6.21
CA ILE A 193 19.78 -3.11 6.07
C ILE A 193 21.17 -2.73 5.54
N PRO A 194 21.40 -1.46 5.13
CA PRO A 194 22.72 -1.02 4.71
C PRO A 194 23.80 -1.24 5.77
N ASP A 195 24.99 -1.67 5.34
CA ASP A 195 26.16 -1.74 6.21
C ASP A 195 26.50 -0.36 6.78
N ALA A 196 26.77 -0.29 8.09
CA ALA A 196 27.02 0.97 8.81
C ALA A 196 28.21 1.79 8.27
N ASP A 197 29.15 1.15 7.58
CA ASP A 197 30.33 1.77 6.99
C ASP A 197 30.09 2.30 5.55
N LEU A 198 28.93 2.00 4.96
CA LEU A 198 28.55 2.51 3.65
C LEU A 198 27.89 3.89 3.77
N PRO A 199 28.13 4.82 2.82
CA PRO A 199 27.40 6.07 2.73
C PRO A 199 26.01 5.80 2.12
N ALA A 200 25.19 5.05 2.85
CA ALA A 200 23.96 4.47 2.34
C ALA A 200 22.85 4.51 3.37
N GLU A 201 21.62 4.67 2.90
CA GLU A 201 20.42 4.72 3.72
C GLU A 201 19.37 3.73 3.22
N ALA A 202 18.48 3.33 4.12
CA ALA A 202 17.23 2.66 3.81
C ALA A 202 16.10 3.38 4.55
N PHE A 203 14.95 3.51 3.91
CA PHE A 203 13.82 4.22 4.47
C PHE A 203 12.52 3.45 4.30
N PHE A 204 11.63 3.64 5.25
CA PHE A 204 10.26 3.14 5.26
C PHE A 204 9.37 4.30 5.71
N VAL A 205 8.64 4.89 4.78
CA VAL A 205 8.03 6.19 5.01
C VAL A 205 6.58 6.24 4.54
N LEU A 206 5.79 7.03 5.26
CA LEU A 206 4.49 7.47 4.81
C LEU A 206 4.67 8.85 4.18
N GLU A 207 4.69 8.90 2.85
CA GLU A 207 4.88 10.13 2.10
C GLU A 207 3.53 10.82 1.85
N GLY A 208 3.34 11.98 2.47
CA GLY A 208 2.20 12.86 2.21
C GLY A 208 2.60 14.08 1.39
N PRO A 209 1.64 14.86 0.88
CA PRO A 209 1.89 16.00 -0.03
C PRO A 209 2.72 17.15 0.58
N LYS A 210 2.88 17.16 1.91
CA LYS A 210 3.62 18.19 2.64
C LYS A 210 4.49 17.65 3.77
N VAL A 211 4.16 16.46 4.27
CA VAL A 211 4.79 15.88 5.45
C VAL A 211 5.02 14.40 5.16
N THR A 212 6.27 13.99 5.28
CA THR A 212 6.69 12.60 5.30
C THR A 212 6.93 12.21 6.76
N ALA A 213 6.53 11.00 7.15
CA ALA A 213 6.80 10.45 8.48
C ALA A 213 7.32 9.03 8.29
N GLY A 214 8.42 8.66 8.95
CA GLY A 214 9.08 7.42 8.57
C GLY A 214 10.07 6.88 9.57
N PHE A 215 10.57 5.69 9.25
CA PHE A 215 11.86 5.21 9.72
C PHE A 215 12.92 5.54 8.67
N ASP A 216 14.08 5.97 9.15
CA ASP A 216 15.30 6.10 8.38
C ASP A 216 16.38 5.22 9.02
N ILE A 217 17.18 4.55 8.22
CA ILE A 217 18.21 3.61 8.65
C ILE A 217 19.51 3.96 7.94
N TYR A 218 20.45 4.54 8.68
CA TYR A 218 21.71 5.05 8.16
C TYR A 218 22.81 4.88 9.21
N GLY A 219 24.03 4.54 8.76
CA GLY A 219 25.20 4.48 9.66
C GLY A 219 25.08 3.44 10.79
N GLY A 220 24.27 2.39 10.60
CA GLY A 220 24.00 1.37 11.62
C GLY A 220 23.04 1.82 12.72
N GLU A 221 22.34 2.94 12.52
CA GLU A 221 21.30 3.44 13.41
C GLU A 221 19.94 3.36 12.71
N ILE A 222 18.87 3.29 13.51
CA ILE A 222 17.49 3.47 13.05
C ILE A 222 16.92 4.69 13.76
N GLY A 223 16.26 5.55 12.99
CA GLY A 223 15.66 6.79 13.44
C GLY A 223 14.19 6.89 13.09
N SER A 224 13.38 7.52 13.95
CA SER A 224 12.07 8.04 13.59
C SER A 224 12.18 9.51 13.21
N PHE A 225 11.42 9.94 12.20
CA PHE A 225 11.48 11.32 11.73
C PHE A 225 10.15 11.84 11.20
N PHE A 226 10.05 13.17 11.12
CA PHE A 226 9.15 13.88 10.21
C PHE A 226 9.98 14.71 9.23
N HIS A 227 9.51 14.86 8.00
CA HIS A 227 10.08 15.80 7.02
C HIS A 227 8.98 16.67 6.45
N ASN A 228 9.06 18.00 6.67
CA ASN A 228 8.07 18.97 6.21
C ASN A 228 8.71 20.16 5.46
N GLY A 229 9.77 19.86 4.71
CA GLY A 229 10.72 20.84 4.19
C GLY A 229 11.90 21.12 5.14
N GLU A 230 11.79 20.67 6.39
CA GLU A 230 12.89 20.50 7.33
C GLU A 230 12.88 19.06 7.83
N TYR A 231 14.06 18.43 7.91
CA TYR A 231 14.20 17.07 8.44
C TYR A 231 14.27 17.15 9.97
N LEU A 232 13.24 16.62 10.62
CA LEU A 232 13.06 16.64 12.07
C LEU A 232 13.24 15.22 12.61
N GLU A 233 14.51 14.88 12.86
CA GLU A 233 14.89 13.66 13.55
C GLU A 233 14.39 13.68 15.00
N ARG A 234 13.85 12.54 15.46
CA ARG A 234 13.23 12.44 16.79
C ARG A 234 14.01 11.51 17.71
N VAL A 235 13.84 10.20 17.51
CA VAL A 235 14.50 9.16 18.29
C VAL A 235 15.44 8.43 17.35
N VAL A 236 16.70 8.29 17.76
CA VAL A 236 17.72 7.52 17.05
C VAL A 236 18.40 6.58 18.03
N VAL A 237 18.51 5.32 17.63
CA VAL A 237 19.20 4.28 18.40
C VAL A 237 20.02 3.39 17.47
N PRO A 238 21.06 2.69 17.97
CA PRO A 238 21.73 1.66 17.20
C PRO A 238 20.74 0.61 16.70
N PHE A 239 20.88 0.18 15.45
CA PHE A 239 20.03 -0.86 14.89
C PHE A 239 20.35 -2.22 15.52
N ASP A 240 19.32 -2.93 15.96
CA ASP A 240 19.37 -4.30 16.46
C ASP A 240 18.52 -5.19 15.54
N PRO A 241 19.12 -6.14 14.78
CA PRO A 241 18.40 -6.97 13.81
C PRO A 241 17.41 -7.94 14.46
N GLU A 242 17.53 -8.22 15.76
CA GLU A 242 16.55 -9.02 16.49
C GLU A 242 15.40 -8.12 16.96
N ALA A 243 15.69 -6.99 17.61
CA ALA A 243 14.65 -6.11 18.15
C ALA A 243 13.90 -5.28 17.10
N HIS A 244 14.52 -5.02 15.94
CA HIS A 244 13.98 -4.21 14.85
C HIS A 244 13.69 -5.01 13.58
N ARG A 245 13.58 -6.34 13.69
CA ARG A 245 13.23 -7.20 12.55
C ARG A 245 11.94 -6.75 11.87
N TRP A 246 10.96 -6.34 12.66
CA TRP A 246 9.72 -5.78 12.18
C TRP A 246 9.63 -4.33 12.58
N ILE A 247 9.19 -3.49 11.65
CA ILE A 247 8.91 -2.08 11.88
C ILE A 247 7.49 -1.78 11.43
N ARG A 248 6.81 -0.86 12.12
CA ARG A 248 5.54 -0.31 11.65
C ARG A 248 5.32 1.11 12.14
N ILE A 249 4.53 1.85 11.36
CA ILE A 249 4.00 3.15 11.71
C ILE A 249 2.51 2.98 11.94
N VAL A 250 2.07 3.26 13.16
CA VAL A 250 0.66 3.19 13.57
C VAL A 250 0.12 4.59 13.73
N PHE A 251 -1.06 4.83 13.18
CA PHE A 251 -1.74 6.11 13.32
C PHE A 251 -3.15 5.91 13.86
N ASP A 252 -3.47 6.73 14.84
CA ASP A 252 -4.74 6.72 15.55
C ASP A 252 -5.43 8.06 15.28
N GLU A 253 -6.46 8.05 14.44
CA GLU A 253 -7.21 9.25 14.08
C GLU A 253 -7.91 9.89 15.28
N LEU A 254 -8.49 9.06 16.16
CA LEU A 254 -9.26 9.55 17.30
C LEU A 254 -8.36 10.23 18.33
N ALA A 255 -7.19 9.65 18.56
CA ALA A 255 -6.18 10.20 19.47
C ALA A 255 -5.28 11.25 18.78
N MET A 256 -5.34 11.36 17.45
CA MET A 256 -4.43 12.16 16.63
C MET A 256 -2.96 11.85 16.94
N THR A 257 -2.60 10.57 17.07
CA THR A 257 -1.23 10.16 17.42
C THR A 257 -0.57 9.33 16.33
N VAL A 258 0.75 9.50 16.18
CA VAL A 258 1.61 8.64 15.36
C VAL A 258 2.53 7.88 16.29
N ARG A 259 2.64 6.56 16.07
CA ARG A 259 3.58 5.72 16.81
C ARG A 259 4.48 4.99 15.82
N TRP A 260 5.75 5.01 16.11
CA TRP A 260 6.73 4.13 15.53
C TRP A 260 6.86 2.95 16.47
N GLU A 261 6.72 1.75 15.95
CA GLU A 261 6.78 0.53 16.74
C GLU A 261 7.72 -0.46 16.05
N THR A 262 8.44 -1.24 16.86
CA THR A 262 9.28 -2.34 16.38
C THR A 262 8.88 -3.64 17.06
N SER A 263 9.22 -4.76 16.43
CA SER A 263 8.95 -6.09 16.95
C SER A 263 10.00 -7.10 16.51
N PRO A 264 10.36 -8.07 17.37
CA PRO A 264 11.22 -9.18 16.98
C PRO A 264 10.50 -10.25 16.15
N ASP A 265 9.18 -10.36 16.26
CA ASP A 265 8.39 -11.47 15.72
C ASP A 265 7.17 -11.04 14.90
N GLY A 266 6.87 -9.74 14.84
CA GLY A 266 5.70 -9.19 14.15
C GLY A 266 4.40 -9.34 14.94
N LEU A 267 4.45 -9.92 16.14
CA LEU A 267 3.30 -10.21 16.98
C LEU A 267 3.29 -9.34 18.23
N GLU A 268 4.43 -9.26 18.93
CA GLU A 268 4.59 -8.42 20.12
C GLU A 268 5.34 -7.14 19.76
N TRP A 269 4.65 -6.01 19.88
CA TRP A 269 5.15 -4.71 19.45
C TRP A 269 5.56 -3.84 20.64
N SER A 270 6.73 -3.20 20.51
CA SER A 270 7.24 -2.20 21.45
C SER A 270 7.17 -0.81 20.83
N THR A 271 6.77 0.19 21.61
CA THR A 271 6.81 1.59 21.17
C THR A 271 8.26 2.05 21.07
N PHE A 272 8.66 2.42 19.85
CA PHE A 272 9.94 3.03 19.54
C PHE A 272 9.89 4.55 19.76
N ASP A 273 8.86 5.20 19.23
CA ASP A 273 8.60 6.63 19.38
C ASP A 273 7.09 6.91 19.29
N VAL A 274 6.67 8.05 19.83
CA VAL A 274 5.29 8.54 19.77
C VAL A 274 5.25 10.04 19.59
N GLU A 275 4.42 10.50 18.66
CA GLU A 275 3.99 11.89 18.55
C GLU A 275 2.50 12.00 18.88
N ALA A 276 2.17 12.83 19.87
CA ALA A 276 0.81 13.04 20.31
C ALA A 276 0.10 14.18 19.54
N GLU A 277 0.87 15.05 18.89
CA GLU A 277 0.39 16.18 18.11
C GLU A 277 1.21 16.25 16.80
N PRO A 278 0.92 15.37 15.80
CA PRO A 278 1.64 15.39 14.54
C PRO A 278 1.47 16.75 13.85
N PRO A 279 2.40 17.11 12.94
CA PRO A 279 2.30 18.36 12.20
C PRO A 279 0.91 18.55 11.59
N ALA A 280 0.32 19.75 11.73
CA ALA A 280 -1.07 20.01 11.32
C ALA A 280 -1.35 19.80 9.83
N ASP A 281 -0.30 19.77 9.01
CA ASP A 281 -0.35 19.53 7.57
C ASP A 281 -0.15 18.05 7.19
N TRP A 282 0.02 17.16 8.18
CA TRP A 282 0.08 15.72 7.96
C TRP A 282 -1.33 15.14 7.80
N LEU A 283 -1.59 14.52 6.65
CA LEU A 283 -2.90 14.03 6.25
C LEU A 283 -2.77 12.54 5.89
N PRO A 284 -3.04 11.60 6.82
CA PRO A 284 -2.83 10.17 6.61
C PRO A 284 -3.60 9.59 5.41
N SER A 285 -4.79 10.12 5.13
CA SER A 285 -5.60 9.69 3.98
C SER A 285 -5.00 10.06 2.61
N LEU A 286 -3.96 10.90 2.60
CA LEU A 286 -3.24 11.31 1.39
C LEU A 286 -1.78 10.85 1.44
N THR A 287 -1.43 9.92 2.34
CA THR A 287 -0.10 9.34 2.37
C THR A 287 -0.05 8.05 1.59
N ASN A 288 1.02 7.89 0.83
CA ASN A 288 1.42 6.62 0.23
C ASN A 288 2.53 6.01 1.07
N LEU A 289 2.71 4.70 0.96
CA LEU A 289 3.83 3.99 1.55
C LEU A 289 4.98 3.98 0.54
N ASP A 290 6.11 4.58 0.90
CA ASP A 290 7.34 4.56 0.11
C ASP A 290 8.43 3.80 0.88
N ILE A 291 9.07 2.87 0.19
CA ILE A 291 10.09 2.00 0.75
C ILE A 291 11.22 1.91 -0.25
N GLY A 292 12.44 2.19 0.20
CA GLY A 292 13.58 2.20 -0.67
C GLY A 292 14.90 2.21 0.09
N ALA A 293 15.97 2.14 -0.69
CA ALA A 293 17.32 2.30 -0.21
C ALA A 293 18.20 2.89 -1.31
N GLY A 294 19.28 3.52 -0.89
CA GLY A 294 20.23 4.07 -1.83
C GLY A 294 21.53 4.49 -1.18
N VAL A 295 22.42 4.98 -2.03
CA VAL A 295 23.74 5.48 -1.64
C VAL A 295 23.87 6.94 -2.04
N TRP A 296 24.55 7.72 -1.20
CA TRP A 296 24.73 9.16 -1.42
C TRP A 296 25.97 9.48 -2.25
N SER A 297 26.97 8.58 -2.23
CA SER A 297 28.28 8.81 -2.86
C SER A 297 29.06 7.52 -3.11
N SER A 298 30.04 7.58 -4.02
CA SER A 298 30.91 6.46 -4.39
C SER A 298 32.24 6.42 -3.62
N PRO A 299 32.94 5.26 -3.64
CA PRO A 299 32.48 3.95 -4.12
C PRO A 299 31.53 3.30 -3.12
N ALA A 300 30.44 2.71 -3.60
CA ALA A 300 29.53 1.91 -2.80
C ALA A 300 29.05 0.71 -3.61
N PHE A 301 29.31 -0.49 -3.09
CA PHE A 301 28.80 -1.74 -3.63
C PHE A 301 28.08 -2.45 -2.49
N ALA A 302 26.82 -2.83 -2.72
CA ALA A 302 26.02 -3.53 -1.73
C ALA A 302 25.04 -4.47 -2.43
N ASP A 303 25.10 -5.75 -2.04
CA ASP A 303 24.26 -6.80 -2.60
C ASP A 303 23.93 -7.85 -1.51
N PRO A 304 22.80 -7.72 -0.80
CA PRO A 304 21.81 -6.66 -0.93
C PRO A 304 22.26 -5.38 -0.20
N LEU A 305 21.70 -4.24 -0.60
CA LEU A 305 21.70 -3.02 0.20
C LEU A 305 20.55 -3.02 1.22
N LEU A 306 19.37 -3.47 0.78
CA LEU A 306 18.17 -3.65 1.60
C LEU A 306 17.47 -4.92 1.13
N GLU A 307 16.96 -5.71 2.08
CA GLU A 307 16.15 -6.89 1.78
C GLU A 307 14.94 -6.92 2.73
N ILE A 308 13.75 -7.04 2.16
CA ILE A 308 12.45 -7.01 2.87
C ILE A 308 11.64 -8.22 2.43
N ASP A 309 11.02 -8.91 3.39
CA ASP A 309 10.25 -10.14 3.11
C ASP A 309 8.75 -9.86 2.93
N ASP A 310 8.16 -9.08 3.84
CA ASP A 310 6.73 -8.74 3.80
C ASP A 310 6.55 -7.23 3.93
N VAL A 311 5.58 -6.68 3.20
CA VAL A 311 5.04 -5.33 3.43
C VAL A 311 3.53 -5.40 3.59
N PHE A 312 2.99 -4.67 4.57
CA PHE A 312 1.56 -4.71 4.86
C PHE A 312 0.99 -3.34 5.22
N VAL A 313 -0.30 -3.18 4.94
CA VAL A 313 -1.15 -2.09 5.42
C VAL A 313 -2.44 -2.68 5.97
N CYS A 314 -2.75 -2.32 7.21
CA CYS A 314 -3.99 -2.71 7.88
C CYS A 314 -4.78 -1.45 8.26
N ALA A 315 -6.07 -1.45 7.97
CA ALA A 315 -7.01 -0.49 8.55
C ALA A 315 -7.40 -0.92 9.97
N ARG A 316 -7.64 0.05 10.86
CA ARG A 316 -8.29 -0.19 12.15
C ARG A 316 -9.75 0.21 12.05
N LEU A 317 -10.64 -0.73 12.40
CA LEU A 317 -12.10 -0.53 12.49
C LEU A 317 -12.49 0.15 13.80
#